data_AF-A0A2M9AR93-F1
#
_entry.id   AF-A0A2M9AR93-F1
#
_cell.length_a   1.000
_cell.length_b   1.000
_cell.length_c   1.000
_cell.angle_alpha   90.00
_cell.angle_beta   90.00
_cell.angle_gamma   90.00
#
_symmetry.space_group_name_H-M   'P 1'
#
loop_
_entity.id
_entity.type
_entity.pdbx_description
1 polymer ?
#
loop_
_entity_poly.entity_id
_entity_poly.type
_entity_poly.pdbx_seq_one_letter_code
_entity_poly.pdbx_strand_id
1 'polypeptide(L)'
;MGTPGCRLALPAYQYEDGVTKKQREGDVMALFGGSNLSRTLNTSFRLAVECKSGSDKPWIAFYDQRRSTHPAKLSDWWLPCGKDWTEELRTKVVGAFEWENGLLTDRLASHAVSALGKESINSAQDAIMQSMSFARALAGEGTLTMAGDNIGTVLGGVMPVVVTQAPLFQCELGHEGQPILTPVERFDVSVKFGQAPRRRVYVVSEAGLADLAGSLGRALDRVSG
;
A
#
# COMPACT_ATOMS: atom_id res chain seq x y z
N MET A 1 -8.18 -10.93 -19.08
CA MET A 1 -7.56 -11.89 -18.14
C MET A 1 -7.53 -11.21 -16.78
N GLY A 2 -7.92 -11.91 -15.70
CA GLY A 2 -7.94 -11.31 -14.36
C GLY A 2 -6.53 -11.06 -13.80
N THR A 3 -6.41 -10.11 -12.88
CA THR A 3 -5.17 -9.84 -12.14
C THR A 3 -4.86 -11.04 -11.24
N PRO A 4 -3.67 -11.68 -11.35
CA PRO A 4 -3.32 -12.83 -10.53
C PRO A 4 -3.51 -12.57 -9.03
N GLY A 5 -4.16 -13.50 -8.34
CA GLY A 5 -4.42 -13.41 -6.89
C GLY A 5 -5.52 -12.43 -6.48
N CYS A 6 -5.99 -11.53 -7.35
CA CYS A 6 -7.12 -10.66 -7.06
C CYS A 6 -8.43 -11.44 -7.12
N ARG A 7 -9.16 -11.47 -6.00
CA ARG A 7 -10.42 -12.20 -5.85
C ARG A 7 -11.64 -11.30 -6.00
N LEU A 8 -11.51 -10.05 -5.54
CA LEU A 8 -12.61 -9.08 -5.49
C LEU A 8 -12.05 -7.67 -5.59
N ALA A 9 -12.77 -6.79 -6.29
CA ALA A 9 -12.57 -5.35 -6.21
C ALA A 9 -13.93 -4.68 -5.99
N LEU A 10 -14.04 -3.89 -4.93
CA LEU A 10 -15.23 -3.14 -4.56
C LEU A 10 -14.97 -1.65 -4.75
N PRO A 11 -15.57 -1.00 -5.77
CA PRO A 11 -15.51 0.44 -5.89
C PRO A 11 -16.41 1.13 -4.86
N ALA A 12 -16.14 2.40 -4.55
CA ALA A 12 -16.95 3.25 -3.67
C ALA A 12 -17.24 2.58 -2.31
N TYR A 13 -16.19 2.10 -1.65
CA TYR A 13 -16.31 1.36 -0.39
C TYR A 13 -16.54 2.32 0.78
N GLN A 14 -17.66 2.16 1.47
CA GLN A 14 -17.98 2.97 2.66
C GLN A 14 -17.21 2.47 3.88
N TYR A 15 -16.64 3.40 4.64
CA TYR A 15 -15.91 3.09 5.88
C TYR A 15 -16.10 4.19 6.94
N GLU A 16 -15.96 3.81 8.22
CA GLU A 16 -15.87 4.78 9.32
C GLU A 16 -14.40 5.20 9.53
N ASP A 17 -14.12 6.49 9.42
CA ASP A 17 -12.82 7.05 9.75
C ASP A 17 -12.53 6.87 11.25
N GLY A 18 -11.50 6.06 11.57
CA GLY A 18 -11.15 5.73 12.95
C GLY A 18 -10.74 6.92 13.83
N VAL A 19 -10.39 8.08 13.25
CA VAL A 19 -10.07 9.31 13.97
C VAL A 19 -11.27 10.23 14.08
N THR A 20 -11.94 10.53 12.96
CA THR A 20 -13.02 11.52 12.95
C THR A 20 -14.40 10.94 13.26
N LYS A 21 -14.54 9.61 13.26
CA LYS A 21 -15.80 8.87 13.44
C LYS A 21 -16.87 9.23 12.40
N LYS A 22 -16.46 9.82 11.29
CA LYS A 22 -17.35 10.14 10.16
C LYS A 22 -17.37 8.99 9.17
N GLN A 23 -18.52 8.79 8.56
CA GLN A 23 -18.64 7.95 7.37
C GLN A 23 -17.93 8.63 6.20
N ARG A 24 -17.13 7.85 5.49
CA ARG A 24 -16.37 8.25 4.32
C ARG A 24 -16.44 7.15 3.27
N GLU A 25 -16.08 7.51 2.05
CA GLU A 25 -15.97 6.60 0.93
C GLU A 25 -14.49 6.52 0.53
N GLY A 26 -13.99 5.30 0.35
CA GLY A 26 -12.72 5.03 -0.32
C GLY A 26 -12.97 4.56 -1.74
N ASP A 27 -12.07 4.90 -2.67
CA ASP A 27 -12.35 4.70 -4.10
C ASP A 27 -12.43 3.22 -4.47
N VAL A 28 -11.46 2.39 -4.04
CA VAL A 28 -11.50 0.94 -4.28
C VAL A 28 -10.92 0.16 -3.11
N MET A 29 -11.63 -0.87 -2.65
CA MET A 29 -11.07 -1.96 -1.84
C MET A 29 -10.82 -3.17 -2.75
N ALA A 30 -9.57 -3.60 -2.88
CA ALA A 30 -9.24 -4.82 -3.62
C ALA A 30 -8.77 -5.93 -2.68
N LEU A 31 -9.37 -7.11 -2.78
CA LEU A 31 -9.01 -8.28 -2.01
C LEU A 31 -8.14 -9.22 -2.85
N PHE A 32 -6.97 -9.51 -2.33
CA PHE A 32 -6.04 -10.51 -2.85
C PHE A 32 -5.99 -11.70 -1.89
N GLY A 33 -5.91 -12.92 -2.42
CA GLY A 33 -5.71 -14.10 -1.59
C GLY A 33 -5.11 -15.25 -2.35
N GLY A 34 -4.07 -15.88 -1.79
CA GLY A 34 -3.44 -17.10 -2.29
C GLY A 34 -4.26 -18.35 -1.97
N SER A 35 -3.81 -19.52 -2.43
CA SER A 35 -4.40 -20.79 -2.01
C SER A 35 -4.25 -20.98 -0.49
N ASN A 36 -5.17 -21.70 0.14
CA ASN A 36 -5.17 -21.83 1.60
C ASN A 36 -3.83 -22.42 2.08
N LEU A 37 -3.17 -21.76 3.05
CA LEU A 37 -1.93 -22.21 3.67
C LEU A 37 -2.08 -23.60 4.31
N SER A 38 -3.28 -23.90 4.78
CA SER A 38 -3.68 -25.21 5.25
C SER A 38 -5.19 -25.39 5.02
N ARG A 39 -5.76 -26.54 5.39
CA ARG A 39 -7.23 -26.73 5.34
C ARG A 39 -8.00 -25.70 6.18
N THR A 40 -7.35 -25.04 7.14
CA THR A 40 -7.97 -24.16 8.14
C THR A 40 -7.36 -22.75 8.19
N LEU A 41 -6.36 -22.44 7.37
CA LEU A 41 -5.66 -21.15 7.39
C LEU A 41 -5.66 -20.52 5.99
N ASN A 42 -6.27 -19.34 5.87
CA ASN A 42 -6.34 -18.59 4.62
C ASN A 42 -5.47 -17.34 4.71
N THR A 43 -4.90 -16.89 3.58
CA THR A 43 -4.21 -15.59 3.48
C THR A 43 -5.06 -14.61 2.69
N SER A 44 -5.34 -13.43 3.26
CA SER A 44 -6.12 -12.38 2.63
C SER A 44 -5.46 -11.02 2.81
N PHE A 45 -5.07 -10.39 1.71
CA PHE A 45 -4.48 -9.07 1.70
C PHE A 45 -5.43 -8.10 1.01
N ARG A 46 -5.57 -6.90 1.57
CA ARG A 46 -6.43 -5.86 1.00
C ARG A 46 -5.61 -4.69 0.54
N LEU A 47 -5.93 -4.15 -0.62
CA LEU A 47 -5.48 -2.83 -1.03
C LEU A 47 -6.58 -1.83 -0.68
N ALA A 48 -6.23 -0.80 0.08
CA ALA A 48 -7.06 0.37 0.31
C ALA A 48 -6.62 1.44 -0.69
N VAL A 49 -7.34 1.53 -1.81
CA VAL A 49 -6.92 2.32 -2.96
C VAL A 49 -7.65 3.66 -2.96
N GLU A 50 -6.86 4.72 -3.03
CA GLU A 50 -7.30 6.07 -3.37
C GLU A 50 -6.87 6.38 -4.82
N CYS A 51 -7.79 6.85 -5.65
CA CYS A 51 -7.59 7.16 -7.06
C CYS A 51 -7.57 8.67 -7.25
N LYS A 52 -6.54 9.22 -7.90
CA LYS A 52 -6.51 10.63 -8.31
C LYS A 52 -6.46 10.75 -9.82
N SER A 53 -7.50 11.37 -10.38
CA SER A 53 -7.53 11.83 -11.76
C SER A 53 -6.80 13.16 -11.88
N GLY A 54 -5.93 13.30 -12.89
CA GLY A 54 -5.20 14.53 -13.15
C GLY A 54 -3.80 14.24 -13.67
N SER A 55 -3.59 14.45 -14.96
CA SER A 55 -2.31 14.25 -15.64
C SER A 55 -1.52 15.54 -15.83
N ASP A 56 -2.07 16.69 -15.44
CA ASP A 56 -1.52 18.02 -15.69
C ASP A 56 -0.40 18.41 -14.72
N LYS A 57 -0.37 17.81 -13.52
CA LYS A 57 0.55 18.17 -12.44
C LYS A 57 1.37 16.98 -11.98
N PRO A 58 2.70 17.03 -12.11
CA PRO A 58 3.54 15.92 -11.70
C PRO A 58 3.60 15.81 -10.18
N TRP A 59 3.72 14.58 -9.67
CA TRP A 59 3.96 14.33 -8.26
C TRP A 59 5.42 13.96 -8.05
N ILE A 60 6.06 14.63 -7.10
CA ILE A 60 7.49 14.51 -6.84
C ILE A 60 7.69 13.97 -5.42
N ALA A 61 8.40 12.85 -5.31
CA ALA A 61 8.77 12.23 -4.06
C ALA A 61 10.20 12.59 -3.66
N PHE A 62 10.40 13.12 -2.46
CA PHE A 62 11.71 13.59 -2.01
C PHE A 62 12.41 12.58 -1.10
N TYR A 63 13.61 12.21 -1.51
CA TYR A 63 14.47 11.28 -0.79
C TYR A 63 15.63 12.02 -0.12
N ASP A 64 15.90 11.67 1.13
CA ASP A 64 17.14 12.08 1.80
C ASP A 64 18.30 11.22 1.25
N GLN A 65 19.50 11.80 1.18
CA GLN A 65 20.75 11.09 0.90
C GLN A 65 21.08 10.06 1.99
N ARG A 66 20.53 10.25 3.20
CA ARG A 66 20.51 9.20 4.21
C ARG A 66 19.63 8.07 3.67
N ARG A 67 20.25 6.96 3.32
CA ARG A 67 19.59 5.64 3.24
C ARG A 67 19.14 5.27 4.66
N SER A 68 18.22 6.03 5.25
CA SER A 68 17.67 5.72 6.56
C SER A 68 16.75 4.52 6.39
N THR A 69 17.33 3.38 6.76
CA THR A 69 16.76 2.10 7.15
C THR A 69 15.49 1.72 6.39
N HIS A 70 15.62 0.72 5.53
CA HIS A 70 14.54 -0.21 5.21
C HIS A 70 13.57 -0.27 6.39
N PRO A 71 12.26 -0.15 6.19
CA PRO A 71 11.33 -0.39 7.27
C PRO A 71 11.68 -1.73 7.92
N ALA A 72 12.21 -1.67 9.15
CA ALA A 72 13.01 -2.74 9.73
C ALA A 72 12.19 -4.02 9.97
N LYS A 73 10.86 -3.90 9.89
CA LYS A 73 9.88 -4.96 10.08
C LYS A 73 8.75 -4.79 9.07
N LEU A 74 8.24 -5.91 8.57
CA LEU A 74 7.09 -5.96 7.67
C LEU A 74 5.84 -5.23 8.20
N SER A 75 5.65 -5.20 9.53
CA SER A 75 4.55 -4.49 10.18
C SER A 75 4.59 -2.97 9.96
N ASP A 76 5.69 -2.45 9.42
CA ASP A 76 5.82 -1.05 9.01
C ASP A 76 5.35 -0.82 7.57
N TRP A 77 5.03 -1.86 6.79
CA TRP A 77 4.69 -1.72 5.36
C TRP A 77 3.19 -1.80 5.11
N TRP A 78 2.46 -2.43 6.02
CA TRP A 78 1.03 -2.72 5.90
C TRP A 78 0.44 -2.93 7.28
N LEU A 79 -0.87 -2.79 7.39
CA LEU A 79 -1.58 -2.94 8.65
C LEU A 79 -1.99 -4.41 8.81
N PRO A 80 -1.38 -5.17 9.74
CA PRO A 80 -1.79 -6.55 9.96
C PRO A 80 -3.25 -6.59 10.39
N CYS A 81 -4.02 -7.50 9.81
CA CYS A 81 -5.38 -7.81 10.22
C CYS A 81 -5.56 -9.33 10.31
N GLY A 82 -6.63 -9.74 11.00
CA GLY A 82 -6.89 -11.15 11.27
C GLY A 82 -6.34 -11.64 12.61
N LYS A 83 -6.52 -12.95 12.85
CA LYS A 83 -6.17 -13.62 14.10
C LYS A 83 -5.00 -14.59 13.84
N ASP A 84 -4.25 -14.92 14.88
CA ASP A 84 -3.23 -15.99 14.89
C ASP A 84 -1.97 -15.79 14.02
N TRP A 85 -1.38 -14.59 14.07
CA TRP A 85 -0.01 -14.37 13.61
C TRP A 85 0.99 -15.13 14.51
N THR A 86 1.30 -16.39 14.18
CA THR A 86 2.46 -17.08 14.77
C THR A 86 3.76 -16.51 14.21
N GLU A 87 4.88 -16.65 14.92
CA GLU A 87 6.17 -16.12 14.46
C GLU A 87 6.66 -16.83 13.18
N GLU A 88 6.34 -18.12 13.02
CA GLU A 88 6.62 -18.88 11.80
C GLU A 88 5.85 -18.34 10.60
N LEU A 89 4.53 -18.13 10.75
CA LEU A 89 3.69 -17.55 9.71
C LEU A 89 4.13 -16.13 9.38
N ARG A 90 4.52 -15.36 10.40
CA ARG A 90 5.12 -14.05 10.22
C ARG A 90 6.34 -14.14 9.33
N THR A 91 7.29 -15.00 9.68
CA THR A 91 8.54 -15.19 8.93
C THR A 91 8.28 -15.66 7.50
N LYS A 92 7.34 -16.58 7.27
CA LYS A 92 6.99 -17.07 5.92
C LYS A 92 6.43 -15.94 5.05
N VAL A 93 5.48 -15.18 5.58
CA VAL A 93 4.84 -14.06 4.87
C VAL A 93 5.85 -12.94 4.64
N VAL A 94 6.67 -12.64 5.65
CA VAL A 94 7.77 -11.67 5.55
C VAL A 94 8.71 -12.03 4.42
N GLY A 95 9.25 -13.25 4.45
CA GLY A 95 10.21 -13.71 3.45
C GLY A 95 9.63 -13.71 2.04
N ALA A 96 8.35 -14.05 1.88
CA ALA A 96 7.70 -14.02 0.56
C ALA A 96 7.56 -12.59 0.02
N PHE A 97 7.19 -11.63 0.87
CA PHE A 97 7.06 -10.23 0.48
C PHE A 97 8.43 -9.57 0.27
N GLU A 98 9.42 -9.94 1.08
CA GLU A 98 10.81 -9.50 0.94
C GLU A 98 11.45 -9.96 -0.36
N TRP A 99 11.10 -11.18 -0.79
CA TRP A 99 11.62 -11.75 -2.02
C TRP A 99 11.04 -11.10 -3.28
N GLU A 100 9.81 -10.58 -3.20
CA GLU A 100 9.20 -9.90 -4.34
C GLU A 100 9.73 -8.47 -4.47
N ASN A 101 10.75 -8.30 -5.32
CA ASN A 101 11.35 -7.01 -5.67
C ASN A 101 10.32 -5.94 -6.08
N GLY A 102 9.16 -6.35 -6.60
CA GLY A 102 8.09 -5.44 -6.98
C GLY A 102 7.21 -4.96 -5.82
N LEU A 103 7.41 -5.42 -4.58
CA LEU A 103 6.73 -4.90 -3.38
C LEU A 103 7.67 -4.03 -2.53
N LEU A 104 8.98 -4.28 -2.64
CA LEU A 104 9.99 -3.58 -1.89
C LEU A 104 10.78 -2.57 -2.69
N THR A 105 10.91 -1.38 -2.11
CA THR A 105 11.89 -0.38 -2.50
C THR A 105 12.95 -0.28 -1.42
N ASP A 106 14.20 -0.06 -1.84
CA ASP A 106 15.36 0.11 -0.96
C ASP A 106 15.36 1.46 -0.23
N ARG A 107 14.51 2.40 -0.68
CA ARG A 107 14.37 3.73 -0.12
C ARG A 107 12.91 4.13 -0.03
N LEU A 108 12.57 4.85 1.04
CA LEU A 108 11.27 5.48 1.21
C LEU A 108 11.41 7.00 1.10
N ALA A 109 10.50 7.61 0.35
CA ALA A 109 10.39 9.05 0.32
C ALA A 109 9.90 9.56 1.69
N SER A 110 10.47 10.69 2.10
CA SER A 110 10.10 11.36 3.34
C SER A 110 8.74 12.05 3.24
N HIS A 111 8.46 12.58 2.05
CA HIS A 111 7.23 13.26 1.66
C HIS A 111 7.09 13.28 0.13
N ALA A 112 5.88 13.56 -0.35
CA ALA A 112 5.61 13.79 -1.76
C ALA A 112 4.80 15.09 -1.93
N VAL A 113 4.98 15.76 -3.06
CA VAL A 113 4.26 16.99 -3.41
C VAL A 113 3.65 16.90 -4.79
N SER A 114 2.45 17.46 -4.96
CA SER A 114 1.96 17.81 -6.29
C SER A 114 2.63 19.12 -6.72
N ALA A 115 3.56 19.04 -7.66
CA ALA A 115 4.23 20.21 -8.20
C ALA A 115 3.31 21.00 -9.14
N LEU A 116 3.62 22.28 -9.35
CA LEU A 116 2.84 23.21 -10.20
C LEU A 116 1.36 23.36 -9.78
N GLY A 117 1.04 22.95 -8.54
CA GLY A 117 -0.24 23.12 -7.90
C GLY A 117 -0.39 24.47 -7.21
N LYS A 118 -1.51 24.67 -6.53
CA LYS A 118 -1.68 25.80 -5.60
C LYS A 118 -0.82 25.52 -4.37
N GLU A 119 0.01 26.47 -3.94
CA GLU A 119 0.93 26.28 -2.80
C GLU A 119 0.22 25.84 -1.51
N SER A 120 -1.02 26.26 -1.31
CA SER A 120 -1.84 25.90 -0.14
C SER A 120 -2.46 24.50 -0.20
N ILE A 121 -2.32 23.76 -1.31
CA ILE A 121 -2.96 22.46 -1.52
C ILE A 121 -1.94 21.45 -2.05
N ASN A 122 -1.61 20.45 -1.22
CA ASN A 122 -0.79 19.32 -1.64
C ASN A 122 -1.67 18.07 -1.85
N SER A 123 -2.23 17.95 -3.05
CA SER A 123 -3.12 16.84 -3.42
C SER A 123 -2.45 15.46 -3.29
N ALA A 124 -1.14 15.37 -3.49
CA ALA A 124 -0.38 14.13 -3.29
C ALA A 124 -0.42 13.70 -1.81
N GLN A 125 -0.09 14.63 -0.91
CA GLN A 125 -0.13 14.35 0.52
C GLN A 125 -1.55 14.06 1.01
N ASP A 126 -2.56 14.76 0.51
CA ASP A 126 -3.96 14.52 0.87
C ASP A 126 -4.40 13.10 0.48
N ALA A 127 -4.08 12.66 -0.76
CA ALA A 127 -4.38 11.30 -1.24
C ALA A 127 -3.66 10.21 -0.41
N ILE A 128 -2.40 10.46 -0.07
CA ILE A 128 -1.61 9.57 0.78
C ILE A 128 -2.26 9.43 2.17
N MET A 129 -2.73 10.54 2.75
CA MET A 129 -3.39 10.50 4.06
C MET A 129 -4.79 9.87 4.00
N GLN A 130 -5.52 10.06 2.90
CA GLN A 130 -6.83 9.44 2.65
C GLN A 130 -6.71 7.92 2.54
N SER A 131 -5.83 7.41 1.67
CA SER A 131 -5.56 5.97 1.54
C SER A 131 -5.11 5.33 2.86
N MET A 132 -4.26 6.02 3.64
CA MET A 132 -3.85 5.56 4.97
C MET A 132 -5.03 5.52 5.95
N SER A 133 -5.89 6.54 5.96
CA SER A 133 -7.10 6.56 6.78
C SER A 133 -8.03 5.39 6.44
N PHE A 134 -8.22 5.14 5.15
CA PHE A 134 -9.05 4.04 4.66
C PHE A 134 -8.46 2.68 5.06
N ALA A 135 -7.16 2.49 4.87
CA ALA A 135 -6.47 1.26 5.25
C ALA A 135 -6.59 0.94 6.75
N ARG A 136 -6.59 1.97 7.61
CA ARG A 136 -6.82 1.80 9.06
C ARG A 136 -8.22 1.31 9.39
N ALA A 137 -9.23 1.87 8.73
CA ALA A 137 -10.61 1.44 8.94
C ALA A 137 -10.78 -0.04 8.55
N LEU A 138 -10.31 -0.40 7.36
CA LEU A 138 -10.32 -1.78 6.87
C LEU A 138 -9.56 -2.76 7.77
N ALA A 139 -8.42 -2.34 8.34
CA ALA A 139 -7.68 -3.16 9.27
C ALA A 139 -8.43 -3.34 10.61
N GLY A 140 -9.14 -2.29 11.07
CA GLY A 140 -9.96 -2.31 12.29
C GLY A 140 -11.19 -3.20 12.19
N GLU A 141 -11.76 -3.37 11.00
CA GLU A 141 -12.84 -4.34 10.73
C GLU A 141 -12.38 -5.80 10.91
N GLY A 142 -11.07 -6.05 10.91
CA GLY A 142 -10.51 -7.39 11.08
C GLY A 142 -10.59 -8.20 9.80
N THR A 143 -11.02 -9.46 9.90
CA THR A 143 -11.11 -10.36 8.74
C THR A 143 -12.43 -10.22 7.98
N LEU A 144 -12.37 -9.85 6.71
CA LEU A 144 -13.45 -10.04 5.76
C LEU A 144 -13.45 -11.51 5.34
N THR A 145 -14.46 -12.25 5.79
CA THR A 145 -14.79 -13.59 5.29
C THR A 145 -15.75 -13.45 4.11
N MET A 146 -15.37 -13.94 2.92
CA MET A 146 -16.33 -14.03 1.83
C MET A 146 -17.27 -15.22 2.04
N ALA A 147 -18.49 -15.13 1.50
CA ALA A 147 -19.43 -16.25 1.52
C ALA A 147 -18.82 -17.46 0.78
N GLY A 148 -18.59 -18.56 1.50
CA GLY A 148 -17.94 -19.77 0.97
C GLY A 148 -16.47 -19.93 1.35
N ASP A 149 -15.82 -18.92 1.93
CA ASP A 149 -14.54 -19.14 2.61
C ASP A 149 -14.79 -20.00 3.85
N ASN A 150 -14.00 -21.06 4.03
CA ASN A 150 -13.98 -21.77 5.31
C ASN A 150 -13.74 -20.74 6.42
N ILE A 151 -14.52 -20.82 7.51
CA ILE A 151 -14.47 -19.95 8.71
C ILE A 151 -13.17 -20.24 9.53
N GLY A 152 -12.09 -20.59 8.84
CA GLY A 152 -10.79 -20.78 9.41
C GLY A 152 -10.12 -19.46 9.74
N THR A 153 -9.04 -19.55 10.49
CA THR A 153 -8.13 -18.44 10.76
C THR A 153 -7.72 -17.79 9.44
N VAL A 154 -7.72 -16.45 9.42
CA VAL A 154 -7.24 -15.70 8.28
C VAL A 154 -6.09 -14.84 8.72
N LEU A 155 -4.94 -15.06 8.08
CA LEU A 155 -3.80 -14.19 8.14
C LEU A 155 -3.95 -13.12 7.07
N GLY A 156 -3.75 -11.86 7.42
CA GLY A 156 -3.98 -10.82 6.45
C GLY A 156 -3.47 -9.45 6.86
N GLY A 157 -3.77 -8.50 6.00
CA GLY A 157 -3.46 -7.12 6.27
C GLY A 157 -3.76 -6.22 5.10
N VAL A 158 -3.63 -4.93 5.36
CA VAL A 158 -4.13 -3.88 4.49
C VAL A 158 -2.98 -2.98 4.05
N MET A 159 -2.82 -2.83 2.75
CA MET A 159 -1.82 -2.00 2.11
C MET A 159 -2.50 -0.72 1.59
N PRO A 160 -2.14 0.48 2.08
CA PRO A 160 -2.62 1.73 1.52
C PRO A 160 -1.94 2.00 0.17
N VAL A 161 -2.74 2.26 -0.86
CA VAL A 161 -2.27 2.49 -2.22
C VAL A 161 -2.92 3.77 -2.75
N VAL A 162 -2.14 4.60 -3.43
CA VAL A 162 -2.64 5.69 -4.26
C VAL A 162 -2.35 5.36 -5.70
N VAL A 163 -3.38 5.37 -6.54
CA VAL A 163 -3.27 5.24 -8.00
C VAL A 163 -3.52 6.61 -8.61
N THR A 164 -2.67 7.05 -9.53
CA THR A 164 -2.80 8.37 -10.14
C THR A 164 -2.44 8.37 -11.62
N GLN A 165 -3.05 9.29 -12.36
CA GLN A 165 -2.68 9.62 -13.75
C GLN A 165 -1.57 10.67 -13.84
N ALA A 166 -1.18 11.26 -12.70
CA ALA A 166 -0.11 12.24 -12.64
C ALA A 166 1.23 11.60 -13.01
N PRO A 167 2.08 12.28 -13.80
CA PRO A 167 3.47 11.86 -13.98
C PRO A 167 4.19 11.81 -12.62
N LEU A 168 4.89 10.70 -12.33
CA LEU A 168 5.58 10.52 -11.06
C LEU A 168 7.09 10.70 -11.22
N PHE A 169 7.71 11.37 -10.26
CA PHE A 169 9.15 11.59 -10.21
C PHE A 169 9.71 11.31 -8.83
N GLN A 170 10.92 10.75 -8.79
CA GLN A 170 11.76 10.76 -7.60
C GLN A 170 12.71 11.95 -7.69
N CYS A 171 12.86 12.68 -6.58
CA CYS A 171 13.79 13.79 -6.44
C CYS A 171 14.87 13.45 -5.42
N GLU A 172 16.12 13.60 -5.85
CA GLU A 172 17.31 13.49 -5.01
C GLU A 172 18.17 14.74 -5.17
N LEU A 173 19.02 15.01 -4.17
CA LEU A 173 20.04 16.05 -4.30
C LEU A 173 21.32 15.45 -4.87
N GLY A 174 21.77 16.00 -6.00
CA GLY A 174 23.05 15.68 -6.61
C GLY A 174 24.24 16.14 -5.76
N HIS A 175 25.45 15.84 -6.23
CA HIS A 175 26.70 16.15 -5.52
C HIS A 175 26.92 17.65 -5.26
N GLU A 176 26.32 18.52 -6.07
CA GLU A 176 26.40 19.98 -5.92
C GLU A 176 25.13 20.58 -5.29
N GLY A 177 24.25 19.74 -4.73
CA GLY A 177 23.00 20.17 -4.08
C GLY A 177 21.87 20.52 -5.06
N GLN A 178 22.04 20.28 -6.35
CA GLN A 178 21.02 20.45 -7.38
C GLN A 178 19.97 19.33 -7.34
N PRO A 179 18.68 19.61 -7.58
CA PRO A 179 17.67 18.57 -7.67
C PRO A 179 17.85 17.73 -8.95
N ILE A 180 17.86 16.41 -8.80
CA ILE A 180 17.85 15.44 -9.89
C ILE A 180 16.48 14.76 -9.86
N LEU A 181 15.73 14.89 -10.95
CA LEU A 181 14.41 14.27 -11.11
C LEU A 181 14.52 13.04 -12.02
N THR A 182 14.05 11.90 -11.53
CA THR A 182 13.99 10.65 -12.29
C THR A 182 12.53 10.24 -12.44
N PRO A 183 12.01 10.06 -13.68
CA PRO A 183 10.65 9.56 -13.88
C PRO A 183 10.53 8.12 -13.39
N VAL A 184 9.40 7.80 -12.77
CA VAL A 184 9.11 6.46 -12.25
C VAL A 184 7.65 6.11 -12.45
N GLU A 185 7.32 4.82 -12.41
CA GLU A 185 5.93 4.36 -12.37
C GLU A 185 5.43 4.20 -10.93
N ARG A 186 6.34 4.30 -9.95
CA ARG A 186 6.04 4.12 -8.54
C ARG A 186 7.07 4.78 -7.65
N PHE A 187 6.59 5.31 -6.52
CA PHE A 187 7.40 5.56 -5.34
C PHE A 187 6.63 5.20 -4.07
N ASP A 188 7.36 5.02 -2.98
CA ASP A 188 6.80 4.66 -1.68
C ASP A 188 7.06 5.79 -0.69
N VAL A 189 6.02 6.23 0.02
CA VAL A 189 6.14 7.28 1.05
C VAL A 189 5.99 6.67 2.43
N SER A 190 6.90 7.03 3.34
CA SER A 190 6.73 6.69 4.74
C SER A 190 5.88 7.78 5.41
N VAL A 191 4.73 7.43 6.00
CA VAL A 191 3.85 8.42 6.65
C VAL A 191 3.57 8.08 8.10
N LYS A 192 3.49 9.11 8.94
CA LYS A 192 3.01 9.01 10.33
C LYS A 192 1.57 9.50 10.38
N PHE A 193 0.66 8.67 10.89
CA PHE A 193 -0.75 9.03 11.02
C PHE A 193 -1.14 9.12 12.50
N GLY A 194 -1.27 10.33 13.03
CA GLY A 194 -1.48 10.56 14.46
C GLY A 194 -0.31 10.05 15.30
N GLN A 195 -0.59 9.29 16.36
CA GLN A 195 0.43 8.66 17.22
C GLN A 195 0.86 7.26 16.75
N ALA A 196 0.30 6.75 15.63
CA ALA A 196 0.67 5.44 15.12
C ALA A 196 2.13 5.43 14.61
N PRO A 197 2.80 4.27 14.58
CA PRO A 197 4.10 4.16 13.96
C PRO A 197 4.02 4.48 12.46
N ARG A 198 5.16 4.80 11.84
CA ARG A 198 5.19 5.11 10.41
C ARG A 198 4.75 3.90 9.58
N ARG A 199 4.04 4.16 8.49
CA ARG A 199 3.55 3.15 7.56
C ARG A 199 3.93 3.52 6.13
N ARG A 200 4.22 2.52 5.31
CA ARG A 200 4.44 2.69 3.88
C ARG A 200 3.10 2.92 3.18
N VAL A 201 3.05 3.91 2.29
CA VAL A 201 1.98 4.11 1.31
C VAL A 201 2.59 3.97 -0.07
N TYR A 202 1.98 3.13 -0.89
CA TYR A 202 2.42 2.91 -2.27
C TYR A 202 1.76 3.96 -3.16
N VAL A 203 2.54 4.73 -3.91
CA VAL A 203 2.02 5.67 -4.91
C VAL A 203 2.44 5.18 -6.27
N VAL A 204 1.45 4.82 -7.09
CA VAL A 204 1.67 4.19 -8.40
C VAL A 204 0.93 4.95 -9.50
N SER A 205 1.53 4.97 -10.68
CA SER A 205 0.83 5.35 -11.90
C SER A 205 -0.16 4.25 -12.29
N GLU A 206 -1.06 4.55 -13.23
CA GLU A 206 -1.92 3.52 -13.84
C GLU A 206 -1.09 2.41 -14.51
N ALA A 207 0.04 2.75 -15.14
CA ALA A 207 0.92 1.78 -15.77
C ALA A 207 1.63 0.88 -14.74
N GLY A 208 2.04 1.44 -13.60
CA GLY A 208 2.69 0.70 -12.51
C GLY A 208 1.75 -0.17 -11.67
N LEU A 209 0.43 0.02 -11.77
CA LEU A 209 -0.55 -0.72 -10.97
C LEU A 209 -0.54 -2.23 -11.27
N ALA A 210 -0.41 -2.61 -12.55
CA ALA A 210 -0.38 -4.00 -12.96
C ALA A 210 0.83 -4.74 -12.34
N ASP A 211 1.99 -4.08 -12.31
CA ASP A 211 3.22 -4.63 -11.73
C ASP A 211 3.11 -4.78 -10.21
N LEU A 212 2.55 -3.78 -9.52
CA LEU A 212 2.28 -3.87 -8.08
C LEU A 212 1.36 -5.05 -7.76
N ALA A 213 0.24 -5.15 -8.48
CA ALA A 213 -0.75 -6.19 -8.24
C ALA A 213 -0.21 -7.59 -8.59
N GLY A 214 0.54 -7.72 -9.68
CA GLY A 214 1.22 -8.96 -10.05
C GLY A 214 2.27 -9.39 -9.03
N SER A 215 3.00 -8.44 -8.44
CA SER A 215 3.98 -8.70 -7.39
C SER A 215 3.30 -9.16 -6.09
N LEU A 216 2.15 -8.59 -5.75
CA LEU A 216 1.34 -9.07 -4.64
C LEU A 216 0.84 -10.50 -4.88
N GLY A 217 0.32 -10.79 -6.08
CA GLY A 217 -0.11 -12.14 -6.45
C GLY A 217 1.00 -13.18 -6.27
N ARG A 218 2.20 -12.91 -6.81
CA ARG A 218 3.36 -13.82 -6.67
C ARG A 218 3.83 -13.98 -5.23
N ALA A 219 3.82 -12.91 -4.44
CA ALA A 219 4.15 -13.00 -3.02
C ALA A 219 3.18 -13.97 -2.31
N LEU A 220 1.88 -13.87 -2.59
CA LEU A 220 0.87 -14.74 -2.00
C LEU A 220 1.00 -16.19 -2.45
N ASP A 221 1.28 -16.44 -3.73
CA ASP A 221 1.52 -17.78 -4.24
C ASP A 221 2.72 -18.44 -3.54
N ARG A 222 3.78 -17.66 -3.28
CA ARG A 222 4.96 -18.12 -2.52
C ARG A 222 4.66 -18.37 -1.05
N VAL A 223 3.72 -17.64 -0.46
CA VAL A 223 3.25 -17.95 0.89
C VAL A 223 2.54 -19.30 0.91
N SER A 224 1.79 -19.65 -0.14
CA SER A 224 1.03 -20.91 -0.21
C SER A 224 1.82 -22.15 -0.64
N GLY A 225 2.93 -21.98 -1.37
CA GLY A 225 3.88 -23.06 -1.69
C GLY A 225 4.71 -23.52 -0.51
#